data_AF-A0A937B0E2-F1
#
_entry.id   AF-A0A937B0E2-F1
#
_cell.length_a   1.000
_cell.length_b   1.000
_cell.length_c   1.000
_cell.angle_alpha   90.00
_cell.angle_beta   90.00
_cell.angle_gamma   90.00
#
_symmetry.space_group_name_H-M   'P 1'
#
loop_
_entity.id
_entity.type
_entity.pdbx_description
1 polymer ?
#
loop_
_entity_poly.entity_id
_entity_poly.type
_entity_poly.pdbx_seq_one_letter_code
_entity_poly.pdbx_strand_id
1 'polypeptide(L)' 'VLEILLRRGGSVVSKRLVEDQLFGLSSDFGSNAIEVYIHRLRKFLADNSATARIHTVRGVGYLLAGEKTG' A
#
# COMPACT_ATOMS: atom_id res chain seq x y z
N VAL A 1 -5.25 5.53 -1.36
CA VAL A 1 -4.57 4.21 -1.51
C VAL A 1 -4.77 3.27 -0.32
N LEU A 2 -4.44 3.65 0.93
CA LEU A 2 -4.64 2.76 2.09
C LEU A 2 -6.08 2.28 2.23
N GLU A 3 -7.06 3.16 2.03
CA GLU A 3 -8.48 2.81 2.06
C GLU A 3 -8.85 1.77 0.99
N ILE A 4 -8.23 1.80 -0.19
CA ILE A 4 -8.46 0.81 -1.27
C ILE A 4 -7.84 -0.53 -0.90
N LEU A 5 -6.64 -0.53 -0.33
CA LEU A 5 -5.97 -1.72 0.19
C LEU A 5 -6.76 -2.36 1.34
N LEU A 6 -7.33 -1.54 2.23
CA LEU A 6 -8.18 -1.98 3.34
C LEU A 6 -9.54 -2.50 2.86
N ARG A 7 -10.22 -1.78 1.95
CA ARG A 7 -11.51 -2.21 1.36
C ARG A 7 -11.38 -3.51 0.55
N ARG A 8 -10.20 -3.81 0.03
CA ARG A 8 -9.89 -5.05 -0.71
C ARG A 8 -9.18 -6.11 0.12
N GLY A 9 -9.21 -6.02 1.46
CA GLY A 9 -8.49 -6.87 2.41
C GLY A 9 -8.24 -8.29 1.91
N GLY A 10 -6.99 -8.58 1.51
CA GLY A 10 -6.57 -9.86 0.94
C GLY A 10 -6.30 -9.89 -0.57
N SER A 11 -6.58 -8.82 -1.34
CA SER A 11 -6.29 -8.76 -2.79
C SER A 11 -5.04 -7.94 -3.12
N VAL A 12 -4.30 -8.39 -4.14
CA VAL A 12 -3.15 -7.67 -4.68
C VAL A 12 -3.64 -6.41 -5.41
N VAL A 13 -3.09 -5.26 -5.04
CA VAL A 13 -3.30 -4.00 -5.75
C VAL A 13 -2.12 -3.77 -6.68
N SER A 14 -2.39 -3.55 -7.96
CA SER A 14 -1.34 -3.35 -8.96
C SER A 14 -0.58 -2.05 -8.72
N LYS A 15 0.71 -2.04 -9.08
CA LYS A 15 1.56 -0.84 -8.95
C LYS A 15 0.94 0.37 -9.67
N ARG A 16 0.41 0.15 -10.89
CA ARG A 16 -0.30 1.18 -11.68
C ARG A 16 -1.50 1.79 -10.94
N LEU A 17 -2.32 0.98 -10.28
CA LEU A 17 -3.48 1.50 -9.54
C LEU A 17 -3.03 2.36 -8.35
N VAL A 18 -1.92 2.00 -7.71
CA VAL A 18 -1.31 2.78 -6.63
C VAL A 18 -0.74 4.09 -7.18
N GLU A 19 -0.08 4.04 -8.35
CA GLU A 19 0.42 5.20 -9.09
C GLU A 19 -0.71 6.17 -9.44
N ASP A 20 -1.75 5.71 -10.14
CA ASP A 20 -2.88 6.56 -10.57
C ASP A 20 -3.54 7.28 -9.40
N GLN A 21 -3.67 6.61 -8.25
CA GLN A 21 -4.21 7.19 -7.03
C GLN A 21 -3.27 8.17 -6.33
N LEU A 22 -1.95 7.96 -6.42
CA LEU A 22 -0.95 8.89 -5.88
C LEU A 22 -0.84 10.14 -6.73
N PHE A 23 -0.75 9.98 -8.05
CA PHE A 23 -0.66 11.09 -9.00
C PHE A 23 -1.95 11.92 -9.03
N GLY A 24 -3.12 11.30 -8.81
CA GLY A 24 -4.39 12.01 -8.66
C GLY A 24 -4.51 12.83 -7.37
N LEU A 25 -3.65 12.59 -6.36
CA LEU A 25 -3.67 13.29 -5.07
C LEU A 25 -2.58 14.36 -4.95
N SER A 26 -1.46 14.24 -5.67
CA SER A 26 -0.45 15.29 -5.76
C SER A 26 0.31 15.19 -7.07
N SER A 27 0.24 16.25 -7.87
CA SER A 27 0.83 16.37 -9.21
C SER A 27 2.36 16.50 -9.24
N ASP A 28 3.05 16.29 -8.11
CA ASP A 28 4.47 16.63 -7.94
C ASP A 28 5.32 15.47 -7.36
N PHE A 29 4.85 14.25 -7.58
CA PHE A 29 5.49 13.05 -7.06
C PHE A 29 6.54 12.51 -8.05
N GLY A 30 7.82 12.63 -7.66
CA GLY A 30 8.92 12.00 -8.39
C GLY A 30 8.82 10.47 -8.46
N SER A 31 9.63 9.84 -9.31
CA SER A 31 9.62 8.38 -9.59
C SER A 31 9.67 7.44 -8.37
N ASN A 32 10.02 7.96 -7.19
CA ASN A 32 10.15 7.27 -5.91
C ASN A 32 8.98 7.52 -4.93
N ALA A 33 7.98 8.30 -5.31
CA ALA A 33 6.89 8.67 -4.41
C ALA A 33 6.07 7.48 -3.89
N ILE A 34 5.91 6.44 -4.70
CA ILE A 34 5.24 5.20 -4.31
C ILE A 34 6.01 4.52 -3.17
N GLU A 35 7.33 4.48 -3.27
CA GLU A 35 8.19 3.83 -2.29
C GLU A 35 8.14 4.58 -0.96
N VAL A 36 8.20 5.92 -1.00
CA VAL A 36 8.02 6.79 0.16
C VAL A 36 6.63 6.59 0.77
N TYR A 37 5.59 6.52 -0.05
CA TYR A 37 4.22 6.33 0.42
C TYR A 37 4.04 4.98 1.10
N ILE A 38 4.49 3.88 0.47
CA ILE A 38 4.44 2.53 1.03
C ILE A 38 5.24 2.45 2.33
N HIS A 39 6.38 3.14 2.40
CA HIS A 39 7.18 3.22 3.62
C HIS A 39 6.41 3.92 4.76
N ARG A 40 5.81 5.09 4.50
CA ARG A 40 4.97 5.79 5.48
C ARG A 40 3.79 4.95 5.93
N LEU A 41 3.18 4.21 5.01
CA LEU A 41 2.06 3.34 5.30
C LEU A 41 2.43 2.16 6.20
N ARG A 42 3.58 1.53 5.93
CA ARG A 42 4.13 0.48 6.80
C ARG A 42 4.42 1.00 8.20
N LYS A 43 5.02 2.19 8.29
CA LYS A 43 5.30 2.82 9.58
C LYS A 43 4.02 3.11 10.35
N PHE A 44 3.02 3.71 9.70
CA PHE A 44 1.73 3.97 10.32
C PHE A 44 1.06 2.69 10.85
N LEU A 45 1.06 1.61 10.07
CA LEU A 45 0.50 0.32 10.51
C LEU A 45 1.26 -0.26 11.70
N ALA A 46 2.60 -0.17 11.70
CA ALA A 46 3.44 -0.60 12.81
C ALA A 46 3.19 0.23 14.08
N ASP A 47 3.12 1.56 13.95
CA ASP A 47 2.89 2.49 15.06
C ASP A 47 1.51 2.29 15.72
N ASN A 48 0.53 1.78 14.96
CA ASN A 48 -0.82 1.50 15.45
C ASN A 48 -1.02 0.03 15.87
N SER A 49 0.05 -0.77 15.94
CA SER A 49 -0.03 -2.22 16.24
C SER A 49 -1.04 -2.96 15.35
N ALA A 50 -1.19 -2.53 14.10
CA ALA A 50 -2.11 -3.15 13.17
C ALA A 50 -1.63 -4.56 12.80
N THR A 51 -2.56 -5.51 12.77
CA THR A 51 -2.30 -6.88 12.29
C THR A 51 -2.07 -6.95 10.77
N ALA A 52 -2.35 -5.86 10.05
CA ALA A 52 -2.17 -5.75 8.61
C ALA A 52 -0.72 -5.39 8.24
N ARG A 53 -0.13 -6.17 7.32
CA ARG A 53 1.21 -5.96 6.76
C ARG A 53 1.14 -5.77 5.25
N ILE A 54 2.01 -4.89 4.74
CA ILE A 54 2.12 -4.60 3.30
C ILE A 54 3.28 -5.40 2.70
N HIS A 55 2.95 -6.34 1.83
CA HIS A 55 3.91 -7.13 1.05
C HIS A 55 4.09 -6.55 -0.34
N THR A 56 5.34 -6.49 -0.80
CA THR A 56 5.67 -6.09 -2.18
C THR A 56 5.72 -7.35 -3.04
N VAL A 57 4.88 -7.41 -4.07
CA VAL A 57 4.89 -8.48 -5.09
C VAL A 57 5.62 -7.92 -6.31
N ARG A 58 6.88 -8.34 -6.50
CA ARG A 58 7.71 -7.87 -7.62
C ARG A 58 7.01 -8.10 -8.96
N GLY A 59 7.03 -7.08 -9.81
CA GLY A 59 6.39 -7.12 -11.14
C GLY A 59 4.86 -7.00 -11.13
N VAL A 60 4.20 -7.00 -9.97
CA VAL A 60 2.73 -6.98 -9.87
C VAL A 60 2.24 -5.75 -9.11
N GLY A 61 2.70 -5.56 -7.86
CA GLY A 61 2.23 -4.47 -7.02
C GLY A 61 2.39 -4.75 -5.52
N TYR A 62 1.35 -4.44 -4.75
CA TYR A 62 1.36 -4.49 -3.30
C TYR A 62 0.15 -5.25 -2.76
N LEU A 63 0.38 -6.08 -1.75
CA LEU A 63 -0.64 -6.84 -1.05
C LEU A 63 -0.73 -6.36 0.39
N LEU A 64 -1.95 -6.04 0.85
CA LEU A 64 -2.21 -5.87 2.27
C LEU A 64 -2.78 -7.18 2.82
N ALA A 65 -2.00 -7.85 3.67
CA ALA A 65 -2.41 -9.08 4.35
C ALA A 65 -2.54 -8.81 5.84
N GLY A 66 -3.73 -9.03 6.41
CA GLY A 66 -3.87 -9.21 7.85
C GLY A 66 -3.24 -10.55 8.26
N GLU A 67 -2.65 -10.64 9.45
CA GLU A 67 -2.47 -11.97 10.05
C GLU A 67 -3.83 -12.65 10.05
N LYS A 68 -3.98 -13.72 9.25
CA LYS A 68 -5.07 -14.66 9.46
C LYS A 68 -4.85 -15.21 10.85
N THR A 69 -5.66 -14.78 11.80
CA THR A 69 -5.91 -15.54 13.03
C THR A 69 -6.38 -16.91 12.57
N GLY A 70 -5.46 -17.86 12.56
CA GLY A 70 -5.73 -19.29 12.53
C GLY A 70 -5.81 -19.79 13.94
#